data_AF-A0A3B0AAG5-F1
#
_entry.id   AF-A0A3B0AAG5-F1
#
_cell.length_a   1.000
_cell.length_b   1.000
_cell.length_c   1.000
_cell.angle_alpha   90.00
_cell.angle_beta   90.00
_cell.angle_gamma   90.00
#
_symmetry.space_group_name_H-M   'P 1'
#
loop_
_entity.id
_entity.type
_entity.pdbx_description
1 polymer ?
#
loop_
_entity_poly.entity_id
_entity_poly.type
_entity_poly.pdbx_seq_one_letter_code
_entity_poly.pdbx_strand_id
1 'polypeptide(L)'
;MVDALDRLGELRAARVRLDEQELELIDRARHAGATWAQVAAALGLASRQAAEQRRQRLVAARQARRRESDRGYSGRIVALRAAVRDLQRWIDADRRWDGRFPRAALVRATAAVAHDAEPGALYALARHLAADLAGAGPDALPPPVEAAARRLDAALSTTR
;
A
#
# COMPACT_ATOMS: atom_id res chain seq x y z
N MET A 1 0.83 -31.04 -4.86
CA MET A 1 0.65 -31.21 -3.41
C MET A 1 1.40 -30.05 -2.77
N VAL A 2 0.71 -29.08 -2.17
CA VAL A 2 1.37 -27.92 -1.54
C VAL A 2 2.09 -28.41 -0.28
N ASP A 3 3.38 -28.11 -0.15
CA ASP A 3 4.18 -28.54 0.99
C ASP A 3 3.72 -27.83 2.28
N ALA A 4 3.93 -28.47 3.44
CA ALA A 4 3.52 -27.90 4.72
C ALA A 4 4.25 -26.56 5.02
N LEU A 5 5.48 -26.40 4.53
CA LEU A 5 6.25 -25.16 4.67
C LEU A 5 5.65 -24.02 3.83
N ASP A 6 5.18 -24.31 2.62
CA ASP A 6 4.52 -23.32 1.76
C ASP A 6 3.24 -22.79 2.43
N ARG A 7 2.43 -23.68 3.01
CA ARG A 7 1.22 -23.30 3.77
C ARG A 7 1.54 -22.43 4.99
N LEU A 8 2.66 -22.67 5.67
CA LEU A 8 3.12 -21.81 6.76
C LEU A 8 3.53 -20.43 6.25
N GLY A 9 4.13 -20.35 5.06
CA GLY A 9 4.41 -19.10 4.37
C GLY A 9 3.14 -18.31 4.03
N GLU A 10 2.13 -18.97 3.47
CA GLU A 10 0.83 -18.37 3.17
C GLU A 10 0.13 -17.85 4.43
N LEU A 11 0.15 -18.63 5.52
CA LEU A 11 -0.43 -18.25 6.80
C LEU A 11 0.29 -17.03 7.40
N ARG A 12 1.62 -16.95 7.26
CA ARG A 12 2.37 -15.75 7.66
C ARG A 12 1.92 -14.52 6.86
N ALA A 13 1.75 -14.65 5.55
CA ALA A 13 1.28 -13.54 4.71
C ALA A 13 -0.16 -13.11 5.07
N ALA A 14 -1.05 -14.07 5.37
CA ALA A 14 -2.41 -13.78 5.81
C ALA A 14 -2.44 -13.02 7.15
N ARG A 15 -1.62 -13.42 8.11
CA ARG A 15 -1.50 -12.72 9.41
C ARG A 15 -1.02 -11.27 9.25
N VAL A 16 -0.11 -11.02 8.30
CA VAL A 16 0.35 -9.65 8.02
C VAL A 16 -0.79 -8.78 7.52
N ARG A 17 -1.59 -9.28 6.55
CA ARG A 17 -2.76 -8.54 6.03
C ARG A 17 -3.79 -8.26 7.12
N LEU A 18 -4.04 -9.24 8.00
CA LEU A 18 -4.93 -9.08 9.15
C LEU A 18 -4.43 -8.01 10.13
N ASP A 19 -3.14 -8.02 10.47
CA ASP A 19 -2.55 -7.01 11.34
C ASP A 19 -2.67 -5.59 10.75
N GLU A 20 -2.55 -5.45 9.43
CA GLU A 20 -2.70 -4.16 8.73
C GLU A 20 -4.15 -3.67 8.73
N GLN A 21 -5.09 -4.56 8.41
CA GLN A 21 -6.52 -4.27 8.49
C GLN A 21 -6.96 -3.89 9.91
N GLU A 22 -6.47 -4.61 10.93
CA GLU A 22 -6.75 -4.29 12.33
C GLU A 22 -6.26 -2.88 12.69
N LEU A 23 -5.02 -2.54 12.31
CA LEU A 23 -4.48 -1.21 12.58
C LEU A 23 -5.29 -0.09 11.90
N GLU A 24 -5.68 -0.28 10.65
CA GLU A 24 -6.48 0.69 9.90
C GLU A 24 -7.87 0.89 10.51
N LEU A 25 -8.53 -0.19 10.95
CA LEU A 25 -9.81 -0.13 11.64
C LEU A 25 -9.70 0.59 12.98
N ILE A 26 -8.65 0.31 13.75
CA ILE A 26 -8.38 1.00 15.02
C ILE A 26 -8.17 2.50 14.76
N ASP A 27 -7.30 2.88 13.83
CA ASP A 27 -7.02 4.29 13.54
C ASP A 27 -8.27 5.02 13.01
N ARG A 28 -9.09 4.37 12.16
CA ARG A 28 -10.37 4.92 11.69
C ARG A 28 -11.36 5.11 12.83
N ALA A 29 -11.52 4.13 13.71
CA ALA A 29 -12.40 4.23 14.87
C ALA A 29 -11.95 5.36 15.82
N ARG A 30 -10.64 5.49 16.05
CA ARG A 30 -10.07 6.59 16.84
C ARG A 30 -10.31 7.95 16.19
N HIS A 31 -10.18 8.05 14.87
CA HIS A 31 -10.47 9.29 14.14
C HIS A 31 -11.96 9.67 14.19
N ALA A 32 -12.85 8.67 14.21
CA ALA A 32 -14.29 8.85 14.42
C ALA A 32 -14.69 9.12 15.88
N GLY A 33 -13.72 9.24 16.81
CA GLY A 33 -13.95 9.59 18.21
C GLY A 33 -14.15 8.42 19.17
N ALA A 34 -14.04 7.16 18.71
CA ALA A 34 -14.16 6.00 19.60
C ALA A 34 -13.05 5.99 20.66
N THR A 35 -13.39 5.76 21.92
CA THR A 35 -12.44 5.66 23.03
C THR A 35 -11.65 4.35 23.02
N TRP A 36 -10.49 4.32 23.70
CA TRP A 36 -9.72 3.08 23.84
C TRP A 36 -10.47 1.96 24.58
N ALA A 37 -11.42 2.30 25.45
CA ALA A 37 -12.28 1.31 26.10
C ALA A 37 -13.26 0.66 25.10
N GLN A 38 -13.85 1.46 24.20
CA GLN A 38 -14.71 0.94 23.13
C GLN A 38 -13.92 0.07 22.14
N VAL A 39 -12.70 0.49 21.78
CA VAL A 39 -11.80 -0.32 20.95
C VAL A 39 -11.43 -1.63 21.65
N ALA A 40 -11.11 -1.59 22.95
CA ALA A 40 -10.83 -2.80 23.72
C ALA A 40 -12.00 -3.78 23.72
N ALA A 41 -13.23 -3.30 23.97
CA ALA A 41 -14.42 -4.11 23.92
C ALA A 41 -14.64 -4.74 22.53
N ALA A 42 -14.48 -3.96 21.46
CA ALA A 42 -14.64 -4.45 20.08
C ALA A 42 -13.58 -5.51 19.70
N LEU A 43 -12.36 -5.41 20.25
CA LEU A 43 -11.28 -6.37 20.02
C LEU A 43 -11.29 -7.56 21.01
N GLY A 44 -12.24 -7.61 21.95
CA GLY A 44 -12.27 -8.64 22.99
C GLY A 44 -11.12 -8.55 24.01
N LEU A 45 -10.56 -7.36 24.21
CA LEU A 45 -9.45 -7.09 25.13
C LEU A 45 -9.95 -6.66 26.51
N ALA A 46 -9.24 -7.09 27.55
CA ALA A 46 -9.65 -6.88 28.94
C ALA A 46 -9.57 -5.42 29.42
N SER A 47 -8.86 -4.53 28.72
CA SER A 47 -8.67 -3.14 29.17
C SER A 47 -8.31 -2.17 28.04
N ARG A 48 -8.51 -0.87 28.28
CA ARG A 48 -8.05 0.21 27.38
C ARG A 48 -6.55 0.12 27.08
N GLN A 49 -5.76 -0.23 28.10
CA GLN A 49 -4.31 -0.29 28.00
C GLN A 49 -3.87 -1.44 27.09
N ALA A 50 -4.60 -2.57 27.13
CA ALA A 50 -4.36 -3.67 26.20
C ALA A 50 -4.61 -3.25 24.75
N ALA A 51 -5.65 -2.45 24.48
CA ALA A 51 -5.92 -1.92 23.14
C ALA A 51 -4.81 -0.93 22.68
N GLU A 52 -4.39 -0.02 23.56
CA GLU A 52 -3.28 0.91 23.27
C GLU A 52 -1.99 0.15 22.94
N GLN A 53 -1.64 -0.86 23.76
CA GLN A 53 -0.48 -1.71 23.53
C GLN A 53 -0.58 -2.53 22.25
N ARG A 54 -1.76 -3.10 21.93
CA ARG A 54 -1.99 -3.83 20.67
C ARG A 54 -1.70 -2.92 19.48
N ARG A 55 -2.25 -1.70 19.48
CA ARG A 55 -2.01 -0.70 18.42
C ARG A 55 -0.53 -0.32 18.32
N GLN A 56 0.16 -0.10 19.43
CA GLN A 56 1.61 0.17 19.43
C GLN A 56 2.41 -1.00 18.83
N ARG A 57 2.07 -2.25 19.18
CA ARG A 57 2.71 -3.45 18.60
C ARG A 57 2.47 -3.55 17.10
N LEU A 58 1.25 -3.29 16.63
CA LEU A 58 0.93 -3.28 15.20
C LEU A 58 1.74 -2.25 14.43
N VAL A 59 1.88 -1.03 14.98
CA VAL A 59 2.72 0.03 14.39
C VAL A 59 4.18 -0.39 14.34
N ALA A 60 4.73 -0.91 15.44
CA ALA A 60 6.12 -1.37 15.50
C ALA A 60 6.39 -2.51 14.51
N ALA A 61 5.47 -3.47 14.41
CA ALA A 61 5.57 -4.58 13.47
C ALA A 61 5.55 -4.10 12.02
N ARG A 62 4.67 -3.13 11.68
CA ARG A 62 4.63 -2.50 10.35
C ARG A 62 5.95 -1.79 10.02
N GLN A 63 6.52 -1.05 10.97
CA GLN A 63 7.80 -0.37 10.79
C GLN A 63 8.95 -1.36 10.62
N ALA A 64 9.00 -2.42 11.44
CA ALA A 64 10.02 -3.45 11.33
C ALA A 64 9.95 -4.17 9.97
N ARG A 65 8.74 -4.51 9.49
CA ARG A 65 8.54 -5.10 8.15
C ARG A 65 8.99 -4.18 7.04
N ARG A 66 8.69 -2.88 7.13
CA ARG A 66 9.17 -1.89 6.15
C ARG A 66 10.70 -1.84 6.13
N ARG A 67 11.34 -1.75 7.30
CA ARG A 67 12.81 -1.77 7.41
C ARG A 67 13.41 -3.07 6.87
N GLU A 68 12.79 -4.21 7.16
CA GLU A 68 13.27 -5.52 6.68
C GLU A 68 13.14 -5.66 5.17
N SER A 69 11.99 -5.26 4.63
CA SER A 69 11.79 -5.12 3.19
C SER A 69 12.86 -4.22 2.58
N ASP A 70 13.05 -3.03 3.14
CA ASP A 70 13.97 -2.02 2.57
C ASP A 70 15.46 -2.44 2.69
N ARG A 71 15.84 -3.29 3.65
CA ARG A 71 17.22 -3.82 3.78
C ARG A 71 17.62 -4.74 2.63
N GLY A 72 16.67 -5.46 2.03
CA GLY A 72 16.92 -6.38 0.93
C GLY A 72 16.75 -5.75 -0.46
N TYR A 73 16.30 -4.50 -0.53
CA TYR A 73 15.87 -3.87 -1.77
C TYR A 73 16.86 -2.81 -2.24
N SER A 74 17.22 -2.88 -3.53
CA SER A 74 17.99 -1.82 -4.18
C SER A 74 17.25 -0.49 -4.04
N GLY A 75 17.98 0.64 -3.95
CA GLY A 75 17.39 1.97 -3.85
C GLY A 75 16.34 2.28 -4.94
N ARG A 76 16.43 1.58 -6.08
CA ARG A 76 15.43 1.59 -7.15
C ARG A 76 14.06 1.03 -6.73
N ILE A 77 14.02 -0.10 -6.03
CA ILE A 77 12.75 -0.68 -5.55
C ILE A 77 12.12 0.22 -4.47
N VAL A 78 12.93 0.84 -3.62
CA VAL A 78 12.46 1.84 -2.65
C VAL A 78 11.85 3.03 -3.37
N ALA A 79 12.51 3.57 -4.40
CA ALA A 79 12.00 4.66 -5.22
C ALA A 79 10.70 4.29 -5.96
N LEU A 80 10.62 3.08 -6.51
CA LEU A 80 9.43 2.58 -7.20
C LEU A 80 8.23 2.50 -6.25
N ARG A 81 8.44 1.96 -5.04
CA ARG A 81 7.39 1.86 -4.02
C ARG A 81 6.95 3.24 -3.52
N ALA A 82 7.87 4.21 -3.42
CA ALA A 82 7.53 5.59 -3.10
C ALA A 82 6.68 6.24 -4.20
N ALA A 83 7.04 6.05 -5.48
CA ALA A 83 6.28 6.57 -6.61
C ALA A 83 4.85 6.00 -6.68
N VAL A 84 4.69 4.69 -6.48
CA VAL A 84 3.37 4.03 -6.42
C VAL A 84 2.53 4.56 -5.25
N ARG A 85 3.16 4.80 -4.08
CA ARG A 85 2.49 5.41 -2.92
C ARG A 85 2.01 6.83 -3.18
N ASP A 86 2.83 7.63 -3.82
CA ASP A 86 2.47 9.01 -4.17
C ASP A 86 1.33 9.03 -5.17
N LEU A 87 1.37 8.15 -6.18
CA LEU A 87 0.29 7.97 -7.14
C LEU A 87 -1.02 7.59 -6.43
N GLN A 88 -0.99 6.56 -5.57
CA GLN A 88 -2.18 6.12 -4.82
C GLN A 88 -2.79 7.26 -3.99
N ARG A 89 -1.96 8.06 -3.30
CA ARG A 89 -2.43 9.21 -2.51
C ARG A 89 -3.16 10.25 -3.36
N TRP A 90 -2.68 10.54 -4.57
CA TRP A 90 -3.33 11.48 -5.47
C TRP A 90 -4.64 10.92 -6.05
N ILE A 91 -4.64 9.63 -6.41
CA ILE A 91 -5.83 8.92 -6.90
C ILE A 91 -6.95 8.91 -5.84
N ASP A 92 -6.59 8.73 -4.57
CA ASP A 92 -7.55 8.71 -3.46
C ASP A 92 -8.07 10.11 -3.10
N ALA A 93 -7.24 11.15 -3.29
CA ALA A 93 -7.66 12.53 -3.09
C ALA A 93 -8.60 13.05 -4.21
N ASP A 94 -8.50 12.49 -5.41
CA ASP A 94 -9.29 12.92 -6.56
C ASP A 94 -10.57 12.11 -6.74
N ARG A 95 -11.70 12.72 -6.33
CA ARG A 95 -13.04 12.12 -6.45
C ARG A 95 -13.49 11.88 -7.90
N ARG A 96 -12.90 12.56 -8.89
CA ARG A 96 -13.27 12.43 -10.31
C ARG A 96 -12.37 11.46 -11.06
N TRP A 97 -11.36 10.89 -10.38
CA TRP A 97 -10.31 10.09 -11.00
C TRP A 97 -10.85 9.04 -11.99
N ASP A 98 -11.80 8.21 -11.56
CA ASP A 98 -12.29 7.07 -12.34
C ASP A 98 -12.93 7.46 -13.68
N GLY A 99 -13.34 8.73 -13.83
CA GLY A 99 -13.91 9.28 -15.07
C GLY A 99 -12.93 10.10 -15.92
N ARG A 100 -11.66 10.28 -15.52
CA ARG A 100 -10.71 11.13 -16.24
C ARG A 100 -10.26 10.56 -17.58
N PHE A 101 -10.08 9.25 -17.64
CA PHE A 101 -9.64 8.53 -18.83
C PHE A 101 -10.13 7.07 -18.76
N PRO A 102 -10.25 6.36 -19.90
CA PRO A 102 -10.89 5.04 -19.95
C PRO A 102 -10.32 3.98 -19.01
N ARG A 103 -9.04 4.09 -18.64
CA ARG A 103 -8.33 3.13 -17.77
C ARG A 103 -8.15 3.61 -16.33
N ALA A 104 -8.73 4.73 -15.94
CA ALA A 104 -8.47 5.35 -14.63
C ALA A 104 -8.85 4.44 -13.44
N ALA A 105 -10.01 3.78 -13.51
CA ALA A 105 -10.43 2.81 -12.49
C ALA A 105 -9.44 1.62 -12.38
N LEU A 106 -8.88 1.17 -13.51
CA LEU A 106 -7.86 0.12 -13.53
C LEU A 106 -6.53 0.58 -12.93
N VAL A 107 -6.13 1.83 -13.18
CA VAL A 107 -4.93 2.42 -12.55
C VAL A 107 -5.10 2.47 -11.04
N ARG A 108 -6.28 2.85 -10.52
CA ARG A 108 -6.58 2.82 -9.08
C ARG A 108 -6.43 1.40 -8.52
N ALA A 109 -7.08 0.42 -9.14
CA ALA A 109 -7.02 -0.96 -8.68
C ALA A 109 -5.58 -1.52 -8.69
N THR A 110 -4.84 -1.25 -9.77
CA THR A 110 -3.45 -1.70 -9.94
C THR A 110 -2.52 -1.02 -8.92
N ALA A 111 -2.70 0.28 -8.64
CA ALA A 111 -1.89 1.01 -7.66
C ALA A 111 -2.12 0.52 -6.23
N ALA A 112 -3.37 0.20 -5.87
CA ALA A 112 -3.71 -0.40 -4.59
C ALA A 112 -3.03 -1.77 -4.40
N VAL A 113 -3.03 -2.63 -5.42
CA VAL A 113 -2.36 -3.94 -5.36
C VAL A 113 -0.83 -3.81 -5.38
N ALA A 114 -0.29 -2.88 -6.18
CA ALA A 114 1.15 -2.69 -6.30
C ALA A 114 1.80 -2.19 -5.00
N HIS A 115 1.07 -1.44 -4.17
CA HIS A 115 1.58 -0.90 -2.90
C HIS A 115 2.15 -1.99 -1.97
N ASP A 116 1.47 -3.14 -1.92
CA ASP A 116 1.76 -4.26 -1.02
C ASP A 116 2.43 -5.44 -1.73
N ALA A 117 2.74 -5.29 -3.02
CA ALA A 117 3.34 -6.34 -3.81
C ALA A 117 4.82 -6.60 -3.45
N GLU A 118 5.21 -7.88 -3.54
CA GLU A 118 6.61 -8.30 -3.57
C GLU A 118 7.35 -7.65 -4.75
N PRO A 119 8.68 -7.45 -4.70
CA PRO A 119 9.43 -6.62 -5.67
C PRO A 119 9.24 -6.98 -7.13
N GLY A 120 9.22 -8.28 -7.46
CA GLY A 120 9.00 -8.74 -8.82
C GLY A 120 7.60 -8.39 -9.33
N ALA A 121 6.59 -8.59 -8.48
CA ALA A 121 5.22 -8.20 -8.78
C ALA A 121 5.05 -6.68 -8.80
N LEU A 122 5.68 -5.94 -7.88
CA LEU A 122 5.73 -4.49 -7.86
C LEU A 122 6.31 -3.95 -9.17
N TYR A 123 7.40 -4.52 -9.67
CA TYR A 123 8.00 -4.11 -10.93
C TYR A 123 7.05 -4.33 -12.12
N ALA A 124 6.42 -5.51 -12.21
CA ALA A 124 5.45 -5.81 -13.25
C ALA A 124 4.23 -4.87 -13.20
N LEU A 125 3.63 -4.69 -12.01
CA LEU A 125 2.47 -3.82 -11.82
C LEU A 125 2.82 -2.35 -12.06
N ALA A 126 4.00 -1.90 -11.63
CA ALA A 126 4.47 -0.55 -11.91
C ALA A 126 4.66 -0.30 -13.41
N ARG A 127 5.13 -1.28 -14.18
CA ARG A 127 5.16 -1.18 -15.65
C ARG A 127 3.77 -1.05 -16.27
N HIS A 128 2.79 -1.78 -15.74
CA HIS A 128 1.39 -1.64 -16.20
C HIS A 128 0.84 -0.25 -15.87
N LEU A 129 1.10 0.26 -14.66
CA LEU A 129 0.71 1.62 -14.26
C LEU A 129 1.30 2.68 -15.19
N ALA A 130 2.61 2.60 -15.48
CA ALA A 130 3.28 3.52 -16.38
C ALA A 130 2.67 3.51 -17.79
N ALA A 131 2.41 2.31 -18.34
CA ALA A 131 1.79 2.18 -19.66
C ALA A 131 0.36 2.74 -19.71
N ASP A 132 -0.44 2.46 -18.67
CA ASP A 132 -1.82 2.94 -18.59
C ASP A 132 -1.90 4.45 -18.40
N LEU A 133 -0.97 5.05 -17.66
CA LEU A 133 -0.85 6.50 -17.50
C LEU A 133 -0.36 7.18 -18.78
N ALA A 134 0.62 6.60 -19.48
CA ALA A 134 1.09 7.11 -20.76
C ALA A 134 -0.02 7.10 -21.83
N GLY A 135 -0.92 6.11 -21.77
CA GLY A 135 -2.08 6.01 -22.65
C GLY A 135 -3.23 6.98 -22.34
N ALA A 136 -3.18 7.75 -21.24
CA ALA A 136 -4.24 8.68 -20.86
C ALA A 136 -4.28 9.96 -21.73
N GLY A 137 -3.17 10.29 -22.41
CA GLY A 137 -3.01 11.52 -23.19
C GLY A 137 -2.55 12.73 -22.35
N PRO A 138 -1.98 13.77 -22.99
CA PRO A 138 -1.25 14.86 -22.32
C PRO A 138 -2.12 15.75 -21.42
N ASP A 139 -3.44 15.83 -21.66
CA ASP A 139 -4.33 16.73 -20.92
C ASP A 139 -5.21 16.03 -19.86
N ALA A 140 -5.15 14.70 -19.78
CA ALA A 140 -6.03 13.93 -18.88
C ALA A 140 -5.49 13.84 -17.44
N LEU A 141 -4.18 13.95 -17.27
CA LEU A 141 -3.49 13.76 -15.99
C LEU A 141 -3.30 15.10 -15.26
N PRO A 142 -3.62 15.17 -13.95
CA PRO A 142 -3.21 16.31 -13.13
C PRO A 142 -1.67 16.45 -13.06
N PRO A 143 -1.13 17.67 -12.94
CA PRO A 143 0.32 17.88 -12.79
C PRO A 143 0.98 17.07 -11.66
N PRO A 144 0.35 16.86 -10.50
CA PRO A 144 0.92 15.99 -9.47
C PRO A 144 1.00 14.51 -9.86
N VAL A 145 0.05 14.04 -10.68
CA VAL A 145 0.02 12.67 -11.20
C VAL A 145 1.05 12.49 -12.30
N GLU A 146 1.24 13.48 -13.18
CA GLU A 146 2.35 13.48 -14.15
C GLU A 146 3.71 13.42 -13.47
N ALA A 147 3.89 14.17 -12.36
CA ALA A 147 5.11 14.11 -11.57
C ALA A 147 5.31 12.73 -10.93
N ALA A 148 4.25 12.06 -10.48
CA ALA A 148 4.32 10.69 -9.98
C ALA A 148 4.65 9.70 -11.11
N ALA A 149 4.01 9.83 -12.28
CA ALA A 149 4.26 9.01 -13.46
C ALA A 149 5.73 9.10 -13.91
N ARG A 150 6.29 10.31 -14.01
CA ARG A 150 7.72 10.51 -14.35
C ARG A 150 8.67 9.84 -13.36
N ARG A 151 8.37 9.87 -12.06
CA ARG A 151 9.17 9.17 -11.04
C ARG A 151 9.08 7.66 -11.17
N LEU A 152 7.89 7.15 -11.52
CA LEU A 152 7.65 5.74 -11.84
C LEU A 152 8.50 5.31 -13.03
N ASP A 153 8.47 6.06 -14.13
CA ASP A 153 9.27 5.80 -15.33
C ASP A 153 10.78 5.86 -15.05
N ALA A 154 11.25 6.85 -14.28
CA ALA A 154 12.65 6.95 -13.89
C ALA A 154 13.10 5.74 -13.05
N ALA A 155 12.25 5.25 -12.13
CA ALA A 155 12.54 4.08 -11.32
C ALA A 155 12.48 2.76 -12.12
N LEU A 156 11.66 2.69 -13.17
CA LEU A 156 11.55 1.53 -14.07
C LEU A 156 12.67 1.47 -15.12
N SER A 157 13.18 2.63 -15.53
CA SER A 157 14.22 2.76 -16.54
C SER A 157 15.51 2.11 -16.07
N THR A 158 16.02 1.19 -16.89
CA THR A 158 17.18 0.34 -16.57
C THR A 158 18.52 1.06 -16.80
N THR A 159 18.51 2.31 -17.24
CA THR A 159 19.73 3.00 -17.67
C THR A 159 20.62 3.33 -16.46
N ARG A 160 21.84 2.80 -16.54
CA ARG A 160 23.02 3.11 -15.72
C ARG A 160 23.42 4.57 -15.82
#